data_AF-A7SM75-F1
#
_entry.id   AF-A7SM75-F1
#
_cell.length_a   1.000
_cell.length_b   1.000
_cell.length_c   1.000
_cell.angle_alpha   90.00
_cell.angle_beta   90.00
_cell.angle_gamma   90.00
#
_symmetry.space_group_name_H-M   'P 1'
#
loop_
_entity.id
_entity.type
_entity.pdbx_description
1 polymer ?
#
loop_
_entity_poly.entity_id
_entity_poly.type
_entity_poly.pdbx_seq_one_letter_code
_entity_poly.pdbx_strand_id
1 'polypeptide(L)'
;MPYTPIYHGIMPYTPIYHGIMPYTPIYHGIMPYTPIYQGIMPYTPIYQGIMPYTPIYQGIMPYTPIYQGIMPYTPIYHGIMPYTPIYHGIMPYTPIYHGIMPYTPIYHGIMPYTPIYHGIMPYTPIYHGIMPYTPIYHGIMPYTPSYHGIMPYTPIYHGIMPYTPIYHGIMPYTPIYHGIMPDTPSYHGKIP
;
A
#
# COMPACT_ATOMS: atom_id res chain seq x y z
N MET A 1 -11.46 25.27 5.90
CA MET A 1 -10.70 25.76 4.73
C MET A 1 -9.61 24.75 4.43
N PRO A 2 -9.42 24.28 3.18
CA PRO A 2 -8.29 23.43 2.87
C PRO A 2 -7.00 24.24 3.03
N TYR A 3 -6.09 23.74 3.87
CA TYR A 3 -4.77 24.33 4.12
C TYR A 3 -3.71 23.37 3.55
N THR A 4 -2.83 23.90 2.71
CA THR A 4 -1.72 23.17 2.08
C THR A 4 -0.39 23.63 2.68
N PRO A 5 0.04 23.09 3.84
CA PRO A 5 1.36 23.42 4.36
C PRO A 5 2.45 22.75 3.53
N ILE A 6 3.54 23.48 3.34
CA ILE A 6 4.75 22.99 2.68
C ILE A 6 5.85 22.93 3.74
N TYR A 7 6.44 21.75 3.92
CA TYR A 7 7.52 21.53 4.87
C TYR A 7 8.83 21.24 4.14
N HIS A 8 9.90 21.95 4.54
CA HIS A 8 11.26 21.78 4.05
C HIS A 8 12.22 21.49 5.20
N GLY A 9 13.20 20.60 4.97
CA GLY A 9 14.34 20.40 5.89
C GLY A 9 14.36 19.06 6.62
N ILE A 10 15.18 18.98 7.67
CA ILE A 10 15.32 17.79 8.54
C ILE A 10 14.57 18.07 9.84
N MET A 11 13.32 17.62 9.95
CA MET A 11 12.54 17.76 11.18
C MET A 11 11.74 16.49 11.49
N PRO A 12 11.90 15.88 12.67
CA PRO A 12 10.96 14.90 13.19
C PRO A 12 9.70 15.60 13.70
N TYR A 13 8.51 15.09 13.35
CA TYR A 13 7.26 15.59 13.95
C TYR A 13 6.17 14.51 14.01
N THR A 14 5.31 14.59 15.03
CA THR A 14 4.27 13.62 15.36
C THR A 14 2.92 14.31 15.63
N PRO A 15 2.22 14.80 14.58
CA PRO A 15 0.93 15.44 14.78
C PRO A 15 -0.17 14.42 15.07
N ILE A 16 -1.14 14.86 15.87
CA ILE A 16 -2.40 14.15 16.08
C ILE A 16 -3.49 15.01 15.45
N TYR A 17 -4.22 14.43 14.48
CA TYR A 17 -5.35 15.08 13.83
C TYR A 17 -6.65 14.42 14.26
N HIS A 18 -7.61 15.23 14.71
CA HIS A 18 -8.96 14.80 15.06
C HIS A 18 -9.99 15.56 14.21
N GLY A 19 -11.06 14.88 13.81
CA GLY A 19 -12.27 15.50 13.23
C GLY A 19 -12.44 15.32 11.72
N ILE A 20 -13.24 16.18 11.11
CA ILE A 20 -13.56 16.16 9.68
C ILE A 20 -12.85 17.34 8.99
N MET A 21 -11.64 17.12 8.49
CA MET A 21 -10.92 18.13 7.71
C MET A 21 -10.16 17.51 6.54
N PRO A 22 -10.29 18.06 5.32
CA PRO A 22 -9.41 17.71 4.21
C PRO A 22 -8.02 18.32 4.41
N TYR A 23 -6.97 17.54 4.15
CA TYR A 23 -5.58 17.98 4.36
C TYR A 23 -4.66 17.46 3.24
N THR A 24 -3.81 18.35 2.71
CA THR A 24 -2.98 18.08 1.52
C THR A 24 -1.57 18.70 1.67
N PRO A 25 -0.73 18.17 2.57
CA PRO A 25 0.62 18.69 2.82
C PRO A 25 1.60 18.24 1.74
N ILE A 26 2.63 19.05 1.53
CA ILE A 26 3.76 18.71 0.66
C ILE A 26 5.03 18.68 1.51
N TYR A 27 5.76 17.57 1.43
CA TYR A 27 6.94 17.30 2.21
C TYR A 27 8.17 17.14 1.28
N HIS A 28 9.20 17.97 1.48
CA HIS A 28 10.48 17.88 0.76
C HIS A 28 11.67 17.67 1.71
N GLY A 29 12.46 16.63 1.47
CA GLY A 29 13.76 16.42 2.13
C GLY A 29 13.88 15.11 2.90
N ILE A 30 14.55 15.16 4.07
CA ILE A 30 14.74 14.01 4.97
C ILE A 30 13.88 14.20 6.21
N MET A 31 12.67 13.63 6.20
CA MET A 31 11.70 13.81 7.28
C MET A 31 11.19 12.47 7.82
N PRO A 32 11.63 12.06 9.03
CA PRO A 32 10.93 11.04 9.78
C PRO A 32 9.60 11.58 10.31
N TYR A 33 8.49 10.94 9.95
CA TYR A 33 7.14 11.46 10.25
C TYR A 33 6.22 10.33 10.75
N THR A 34 5.51 10.54 11.88
CA THR A 34 4.66 9.51 12.52
C THR A 34 3.33 10.10 13.01
N PRO A 35 2.42 10.50 12.10
CA PRO A 35 1.15 11.11 12.47
C PRO A 35 0.12 10.09 12.92
N ILE A 36 -0.82 10.56 13.73
CA ILE A 36 -2.00 9.81 14.13
C ILE A 36 -3.22 10.54 13.60
N TYR A 37 -4.02 9.84 12.82
CA TYR A 37 -5.24 10.36 12.21
C TYR A 37 -6.45 9.65 12.81
N GLN A 38 -7.37 10.41 13.43
CA GLN A 38 -8.62 9.90 13.98
C GLN A 38 -9.85 10.62 13.40
N GLY A 39 -10.76 9.88 12.78
CA GLY A 39 -12.05 10.39 12.32
C GLY A 39 -12.33 10.17 10.84
N ILE A 40 -13.00 11.14 10.21
CA ILE A 40 -13.35 11.11 8.78
C ILE A 40 -12.50 12.15 8.05
N MET A 41 -11.36 11.73 7.50
CA MET A 41 -10.38 12.64 6.88
C MET A 41 -10.01 12.19 5.46
N PRO A 42 -10.42 12.96 4.43
CA PRO A 42 -9.81 12.89 3.12
C PRO A 42 -8.38 13.45 3.20
N TYR A 43 -7.37 12.64 2.87
CA TYR A 43 -5.96 13.02 3.00
C TYR A 43 -5.19 12.72 1.70
N THR A 44 -4.46 13.69 1.15
CA THR A 44 -3.71 13.53 -0.12
C THR A 44 -2.33 14.20 -0.06
N PRO A 45 -1.37 13.65 0.70
CA PRO A 45 -0.04 14.21 0.84
C PRO A 45 0.84 13.90 -0.36
N ILE A 46 1.81 14.78 -0.60
CA ILE A 46 2.87 14.57 -1.57
C ILE A 46 4.19 14.52 -0.81
N TYR A 47 4.92 13.43 -1.03
CA TYR A 47 6.19 13.15 -0.36
C TYR A 47 7.32 13.08 -1.40
N GLN A 48 8.32 13.96 -1.29
CA GLN A 48 9.50 13.99 -2.13
C GLN A 48 10.80 13.89 -1.32
N GLY A 49 11.60 12.84 -1.53
CA GLY A 49 12.93 12.69 -0.92
C GLY A 49 13.14 11.37 -0.19
N ILE A 50 13.82 11.43 0.97
CA ILE A 50 14.12 10.26 1.82
C ILE A 50 13.29 10.36 3.10
N MET A 51 12.17 9.64 3.16
CA MET A 51 11.22 9.80 4.28
C MET A 51 10.82 8.46 4.89
N PRO A 52 11.36 8.14 6.08
CA PRO A 52 10.78 7.12 6.95
C PRO A 52 9.41 7.61 7.44
N TYR A 53 8.33 6.91 7.09
CA TYR A 53 6.97 7.33 7.40
C TYR A 53 6.18 6.20 8.08
N THR A 54 5.62 6.44 9.27
CA THR A 54 4.90 5.41 10.05
C THR A 54 3.59 5.95 10.65
N PRO A 55 2.58 6.24 9.81
CA PRO A 55 1.32 6.80 10.26
C PRO A 55 0.39 5.74 10.85
N ILE A 56 -0.47 6.19 11.75
CA ILE A 56 -1.57 5.40 12.29
C ILE A 56 -2.88 6.06 11.87
N TYR A 57 -3.72 5.29 11.20
CA TYR A 57 -5.01 5.73 10.70
C TYR A 57 -6.13 4.98 11.41
N GLN A 58 -7.06 5.71 12.05
CA GLN A 58 -8.24 5.16 12.73
C GLN A 58 -9.51 5.86 12.23
N GLY A 59 -10.41 5.10 11.59
CA GLY A 59 -11.73 5.59 11.17
C GLY A 59 -12.06 5.37 9.70
N ILE A 60 -12.72 6.35 9.07
CA ILE A 60 -13.13 6.32 7.66
C ILE A 60 -12.29 7.33 6.88
N MET A 61 -11.29 6.88 6.14
CA MET A 61 -10.33 7.78 5.50
C MET A 61 -10.05 7.40 4.06
N PRO A 62 -10.61 8.15 3.11
CA PRO A 62 -10.11 8.17 1.74
C PRO A 62 -8.70 8.75 1.75
N TYR A 63 -7.70 7.95 1.38
CA TYR A 63 -6.29 8.35 1.44
C TYR A 63 -5.60 8.09 0.10
N THR A 64 -5.04 9.13 -0.53
CA THR A 64 -4.44 9.06 -1.89
C THR A 64 -3.07 9.76 -1.93
N PRO A 65 -2.04 9.19 -1.30
CA PRO A 65 -0.72 9.79 -1.24
C PRO A 65 0.07 9.58 -2.53
N ILE A 66 0.95 10.53 -2.82
CA ILE A 66 1.95 10.43 -3.88
C ILE A 66 3.32 10.41 -3.24
N TYR A 67 4.10 9.38 -3.57
CA TYR A 67 5.41 9.14 -3.03
C TYR A 67 6.46 9.14 -4.15
N GLN A 68 7.47 10.01 -4.05
CA GLN A 68 8.59 10.12 -4.98
C GLN A 68 9.93 10.05 -4.23
N GLY A 69 10.72 9.00 -4.45
CA GLY A 69 12.08 8.88 -3.89
C GLY A 69 12.34 7.56 -3.17
N ILE A 70 13.06 7.62 -2.04
CA ILE A 70 13.43 6.46 -1.21
C ILE A 70 12.66 6.54 0.10
N MET A 71 11.65 5.71 0.28
CA MET A 71 10.75 5.82 1.44
C MET A 71 10.44 4.48 2.07
N PRO A 72 11.06 4.18 3.22
CA PRO A 72 10.56 3.15 4.12
C PRO A 72 9.20 3.58 4.67
N TYR A 73 8.15 2.84 4.35
CA TYR A 73 6.79 3.20 4.74
C TYR A 73 6.13 2.03 5.50
N THR A 74 5.67 2.29 6.74
CA THR A 74 5.13 1.25 7.64
C THR A 74 3.81 1.72 8.31
N PRO A 75 2.73 1.95 7.55
CA PRO A 75 1.48 2.45 8.10
C PRO A 75 0.67 1.37 8.79
N ILE A 76 -0.12 1.80 9.78
CA ILE A 76 -1.12 0.96 10.43
C ILE A 76 -2.50 1.56 10.16
N TYR A 77 -3.40 0.72 9.69
CA TYR A 77 -4.73 1.10 9.25
C TYR A 77 -5.79 0.34 10.04
N HIS A 78 -6.69 1.06 10.71
CA HIS A 78 -7.87 0.52 11.40
C HIS A 78 -9.17 1.17 10.90
N GLY A 79 -10.07 0.37 10.33
CA GLY A 79 -11.42 0.82 9.96
C GLY A 79 -11.80 0.56 8.50
N ILE A 80 -12.46 1.55 7.89
CA ILE A 80 -12.91 1.49 6.48
C ILE A 80 -12.13 2.54 5.69
N MET A 81 -11.12 2.15 4.93
CA MET A 81 -10.31 3.13 4.20
C MET A 81 -10.07 2.70 2.76
N PRO A 82 -10.72 3.39 1.80
CA PRO A 82 -10.30 3.37 0.42
C PRO A 82 -8.90 4.00 0.32
N TYR A 83 -7.94 3.25 -0.21
CA TYR A 83 -6.57 3.70 -0.31
C TYR A 83 -5.98 3.49 -1.70
N THR A 84 -5.54 4.58 -2.33
CA THR A 84 -5.08 4.60 -3.73
C THR A 84 -3.74 5.34 -3.86
N PRO A 85 -2.63 4.75 -3.40
CA PRO A 85 -1.33 5.40 -3.41
C PRO A 85 -0.68 5.30 -4.78
N ILE A 86 0.16 6.29 -5.07
CA ILE A 86 1.04 6.28 -6.23
C ILE A 86 2.47 6.33 -5.73
N TYR A 87 3.26 5.37 -6.18
CA TYR A 87 4.62 5.14 -5.72
C TYR A 87 5.60 5.21 -6.88
N HIS A 88 6.60 6.10 -6.79
CA HIS A 88 7.71 6.21 -7.74
C HIS A 88 9.06 6.12 -7.01
N GLY A 89 9.86 5.09 -7.31
CA GLY A 89 11.25 4.97 -6.83
C GLY A 89 11.57 3.65 -6.15
N ILE A 90 12.33 3.71 -5.05
CA ILE A 90 12.74 2.55 -4.25
C ILE A 90 12.05 2.63 -2.89
N MET A 91 11.01 1.85 -2.66
CA MET A 91 10.26 1.95 -1.39
C MET A 91 9.95 0.59 -0.80
N PRO A 92 10.64 0.22 0.29
CA PRO A 92 10.21 -0.86 1.16
C PRO A 92 8.88 -0.47 1.82
N TYR A 93 7.85 -1.28 1.61
CA TYR A 93 6.52 -1.01 2.14
C TYR A 93 6.00 -2.19 2.97
N THR A 94 5.65 -1.93 4.24
CA THR A 94 5.25 -2.92 5.26
C THR A 94 3.97 -2.49 6.00
N PRO A 95 2.82 -2.34 5.31
CA PRO A 95 1.60 -1.89 5.95
C PRO A 95 0.90 -3.01 6.73
N ILE A 96 0.15 -2.60 7.75
CA ILE A 96 -0.75 -3.47 8.50
C ILE A 96 -2.16 -2.93 8.35
N TYR A 97 -3.08 -3.78 7.89
CA TYR A 97 -4.47 -3.44 7.68
C TYR A 97 -5.39 -4.25 8.59
N HIS A 98 -6.30 -3.55 9.26
CA HIS A 98 -7.39 -4.12 10.05
C HIS A 98 -8.72 -3.50 9.62
N GLY A 99 -9.61 -4.31 9.02
CA GLY A 99 -10.97 -3.91 8.70
C GLY A 99 -11.38 -4.18 7.25
N ILE A 100 -12.10 -3.22 6.65
CA ILE A 100 -12.58 -3.30 5.26
C ILE A 100 -11.84 -2.28 4.43
N MET A 101 -10.90 -2.70 3.58
CA MET A 101 -10.11 -1.75 2.80
C MET A 101 -10.03 -2.13 1.33
N PRO A 102 -10.72 -1.38 0.47
CA PRO A 102 -10.39 -1.35 -0.95
C PRO A 102 -9.02 -0.69 -1.13
N TYR A 103 -8.07 -1.44 -1.69
CA TYR A 103 -6.70 -0.98 -1.83
C TYR A 103 -6.27 -1.11 -3.31
N THR A 104 -5.95 0.02 -3.96
CA THR A 104 -5.66 0.09 -5.41
C THR A 104 -4.38 0.90 -5.70
N PRO A 105 -3.20 0.38 -5.36
CA PRO A 105 -1.94 1.08 -5.52
C PRO A 105 -1.44 1.03 -6.96
N ILE A 106 -0.65 2.05 -7.31
CA ILE A 106 0.14 2.07 -8.54
C ILE A 106 1.60 2.18 -8.14
N TYR A 107 2.40 1.22 -8.60
CA TYR A 107 3.83 1.14 -8.30
C TYR A 107 4.68 1.28 -9.54
N HIS A 108 5.68 2.15 -9.48
CA HIS A 108 6.72 2.33 -10.48
C HIS A 108 8.11 2.26 -9.82
N GLY A 109 8.89 1.22 -10.12
CA GLY A 109 10.28 1.10 -9.68
C GLY A 109 10.62 -0.23 -9.02
N ILE A 110 11.43 -0.17 -7.95
CA ILE A 110 11.86 -1.35 -7.18
C ILE A 110 11.19 -1.30 -5.81
N MET A 111 10.23 -2.19 -5.55
CA MET A 111 9.51 -2.13 -4.28
C MET A 111 9.36 -3.51 -3.64
N PRO A 112 10.10 -3.78 -2.57
CA PRO A 112 9.77 -4.85 -1.65
C PRO A 112 8.46 -4.52 -0.93
N TYR A 113 7.44 -5.35 -1.11
CA TYR A 113 6.13 -5.17 -0.50
C TYR A 113 5.77 -6.37 0.40
N THR A 114 5.47 -6.10 1.67
CA THR A 114 5.29 -7.10 2.75
C THR A 114 4.09 -6.74 3.64
N PRO A 115 2.87 -6.67 3.09
CA PRO A 115 1.69 -6.28 3.85
C PRO A 115 1.16 -7.41 4.73
N ILE A 116 0.54 -7.01 5.84
CA ILE A 116 -0.25 -7.89 6.69
C ILE A 116 -1.71 -7.42 6.65
N TYR A 117 -2.61 -8.32 6.31
CA TYR A 117 -4.03 -8.02 6.17
C TYR A 117 -4.87 -8.83 7.14
N HIS A 118 -5.77 -8.14 7.84
CA HIS A 118 -6.80 -8.71 8.69
C HIS A 118 -8.18 -8.15 8.29
N GLY A 119 -9.05 -8.98 7.71
CA GLY A 119 -10.44 -8.61 7.40
C GLY A 119 -10.86 -8.86 5.95
N ILE A 120 -11.62 -7.94 5.37
CA ILE A 120 -12.14 -8.03 3.99
C ILE A 120 -11.41 -7.00 3.12
N MET A 121 -10.65 -7.48 2.15
CA MET A 121 -9.66 -6.65 1.47
C MET A 121 -9.68 -6.89 -0.04
N PRO A 122 -10.51 -6.16 -0.81
CA PRO A 122 -10.36 -6.12 -2.26
C PRO A 122 -9.03 -5.46 -2.61
N TYR A 123 -8.14 -6.21 -3.26
CA TYR A 123 -6.81 -5.74 -3.62
C TYR A 123 -6.62 -5.75 -5.14
N THR A 124 -6.43 -4.57 -5.76
CA THR A 124 -6.28 -4.43 -7.22
C THR A 124 -5.07 -3.55 -7.60
N PRO A 125 -3.83 -4.06 -7.40
CA PRO A 125 -2.63 -3.28 -7.68
C PRO A 125 -2.26 -3.26 -9.16
N ILE A 126 -1.59 -2.19 -9.56
CA ILE A 126 -0.91 -2.06 -10.84
C ILE A 126 0.59 -1.90 -10.57
N TYR A 127 1.39 -2.73 -11.21
CA TYR A 127 2.84 -2.75 -10.99
C TYR A 127 3.63 -2.59 -12.29
N HIS A 128 4.63 -1.72 -12.22
CA HIS A 128 5.64 -1.53 -13.26
C HIS A 128 7.05 -1.58 -12.63
N GLY A 129 7.82 -2.65 -12.91
CA GLY A 129 9.21 -2.76 -12.45
C GLY A 129 9.56 -4.10 -11.78
N ILE A 130 10.40 -4.04 -10.74
CA ILE A 130 10.88 -5.22 -9.99
C ILE A 130 10.23 -5.22 -8.60
N MET A 131 9.42 -6.24 -8.32
CA MET A 131 8.48 -6.21 -7.20
C MET A 131 8.48 -7.53 -6.42
N PRO A 132 9.35 -7.73 -5.44
CA PRO A 132 9.18 -8.82 -4.48
C PRO A 132 7.94 -8.56 -3.63
N TYR A 133 6.94 -9.44 -3.73
CA TYR A 133 5.68 -9.32 -3.00
C TYR A 133 5.45 -10.52 -2.09
N THR A 134 5.40 -10.28 -0.78
CA THR A 134 5.36 -11.32 0.28
C THR A 134 4.25 -11.03 1.31
N PRO A 135 2.97 -11.09 0.89
CA PRO A 135 1.87 -10.74 1.76
C PRO A 135 1.49 -11.84 2.76
N ILE A 136 0.94 -11.43 3.89
CA ILE A 136 0.31 -12.30 4.88
C ILE A 136 -1.16 -11.92 4.99
N TYR A 137 -2.04 -12.90 4.85
CA TYR A 137 -3.48 -12.68 4.79
C TYR A 137 -4.23 -13.46 5.84
N HIS A 138 -5.13 -12.77 6.54
CA HIS A 138 -6.11 -13.33 7.45
C HIS A 138 -7.51 -12.80 7.09
N GLY A 139 -8.35 -13.61 6.44
CA GLY A 139 -9.73 -13.24 6.10
C GLY A 139 -10.13 -13.48 4.65
N ILE A 140 -10.92 -12.57 4.08
CA ILE A 140 -11.44 -12.69 2.70
C ILE A 140 -10.75 -11.65 1.83
N MET A 141 -10.06 -12.10 0.78
CA MET A 141 -9.37 -11.21 -0.14
C MET A 141 -9.65 -11.57 -1.59
N PRO A 142 -10.44 -10.79 -2.32
CA PRO A 142 -10.37 -10.78 -3.78
C PRO A 142 -9.07 -10.10 -4.22
N TYR A 143 -8.23 -10.81 -4.98
CA TYR A 143 -6.96 -10.28 -5.49
C TYR A 143 -6.92 -10.28 -7.02
N THR A 144 -6.89 -9.08 -7.62
CA THR A 144 -6.91 -8.91 -9.08
C THR A 144 -5.78 -7.98 -9.57
N PRO A 145 -4.54 -8.45 -9.52
CA PRO A 145 -3.39 -7.59 -9.83
C PRO A 145 -3.07 -7.53 -11.34
N SER A 146 -2.47 -6.43 -11.77
CA SER A 146 -1.93 -6.23 -13.12
C SER A 146 -0.43 -5.91 -13.06
N TYR A 147 0.37 -6.62 -13.87
CA TYR A 147 1.83 -6.52 -13.80
C TYR A 147 2.51 -6.37 -15.14
N HIS A 148 3.53 -5.50 -15.11
CA HIS A 148 4.53 -5.34 -16.15
C HIS A 148 5.94 -5.36 -15.53
N GLY A 149 6.67 -6.48 -15.66
CA GLY A 149 8.06 -6.57 -15.16
C GLY A 149 8.44 -7.90 -14.50
N ILE A 150 9.23 -7.85 -13.42
CA ILE A 150 9.69 -9.04 -12.68
C ILE A 150 9.03 -9.04 -11.30
N MET A 151 8.27 -10.09 -10.98
CA MET A 151 7.61 -10.20 -9.68
C MET A 151 7.77 -11.59 -9.04
N PRO A 152 8.68 -11.74 -8.08
CA PRO A 152 8.61 -12.85 -7.13
C PRO A 152 7.41 -12.67 -6.20
N TYR A 153 6.52 -13.65 -6.14
CA TYR A 153 5.35 -13.63 -5.28
C TYR A 153 5.32 -14.82 -4.33
N THR A 154 5.39 -14.54 -3.02
CA THR A 154 5.45 -15.57 -1.97
C THR A 154 4.44 -15.30 -0.86
N PRO A 155 3.14 -15.52 -1.13
CA PRO A 155 2.10 -15.19 -0.19
C PRO A 155 1.87 -16.27 0.88
N ILE A 156 1.36 -15.85 2.04
CA ILE A 156 0.90 -16.72 3.13
C ILE A 156 -0.58 -16.44 3.41
N TYR A 157 -1.42 -17.46 3.31
CA TYR A 157 -2.87 -17.31 3.45
C TYR A 157 -3.48 -18.08 4.62
N HIS A 158 -4.36 -17.39 5.33
CA HIS A 158 -5.28 -17.94 6.31
C HIS A 158 -6.71 -17.42 6.00
N GLY A 159 -7.45 -18.08 5.11
CA GLY A 159 -8.80 -17.64 4.74
C GLY A 159 -9.29 -18.02 3.34
N ILE A 160 -10.11 -17.14 2.73
CA ILE A 160 -10.68 -17.33 1.39
C ILE A 160 -10.07 -16.31 0.45
N MET A 161 -9.55 -16.76 -0.70
CA MET A 161 -8.95 -15.85 -1.67
C MET A 161 -9.26 -16.24 -3.12
N PRO A 162 -10.13 -15.48 -3.80
CA PRO A 162 -10.23 -15.47 -5.25
C PRO A 162 -9.03 -14.75 -5.86
N TYR A 163 -8.35 -15.39 -6.82
CA TYR A 163 -7.17 -14.84 -7.50
C TYR A 163 -7.38 -14.75 -9.01
N THR A 164 -7.33 -13.54 -9.57
CA THR A 164 -7.50 -13.31 -11.02
C THR A 164 -6.47 -12.31 -11.56
N PRO A 165 -5.22 -12.74 -11.76
CA PRO A 165 -4.17 -11.83 -12.16
C PRO A 165 -4.03 -11.67 -13.68
N ILE A 166 -3.46 -10.53 -14.09
CA ILE A 166 -3.03 -10.24 -15.46
C ILE A 166 -1.52 -9.99 -15.46
N TYR A 167 -0.79 -10.75 -16.27
CA TYR A 167 0.68 -10.76 -16.25
C TYR A 167 1.33 -10.53 -17.61
N HIS A 168 2.29 -9.60 -17.63
CA HIS A 168 3.23 -9.35 -18.71
C HIS A 168 4.67 -9.27 -18.15
N GLY A 169 5.37 -10.40 -18.09
CA GLY A 169 6.75 -10.45 -17.57
C GLY A 169 7.18 -11.79 -17.00
N ILE A 170 8.08 -11.77 -16.02
CA ILE A 170 8.61 -12.96 -15.32
C ILE A 170 8.00 -13.03 -13.93
N MET A 171 7.44 -14.18 -13.56
CA MET A 171 6.82 -14.37 -12.24
C MET A 171 7.13 -15.74 -11.63
N PRO A 172 8.05 -15.79 -10.66
CA PRO A 172 8.10 -16.89 -9.69
C PRO A 172 6.93 -16.79 -8.70
N TYR A 173 6.16 -17.88 -8.55
CA TYR A 173 4.98 -17.97 -7.67
C TYR A 173 5.16 -19.11 -6.67
N THR A 174 5.28 -18.81 -5.38
CA THR A 174 5.45 -19.83 -4.32
C THR A 174 4.55 -19.56 -3.12
N PRO A 175 3.29 -20.02 -3.15
CA PRO A 175 2.32 -19.72 -2.11
C PRO A 175 2.33 -20.74 -0.96
N ILE A 176 1.88 -20.30 0.21
CA ILE A 176 1.59 -21.14 1.39
C ILE A 176 0.13 -20.93 1.77
N TYR A 177 -0.67 -21.99 1.78
CA TYR A 177 -2.12 -21.91 2.06
C TYR A 177 -2.54 -22.67 3.31
N HIS A 178 -3.39 -22.00 4.08
CA HIS A 178 -4.27 -22.59 5.08
C HIS A 178 -5.69 -22.03 4.86
N GLY A 179 -6.40 -22.52 3.82
CA GLY A 179 -7.69 -21.94 3.41
C GLY A 179 -8.24 -22.48 2.08
N ILE A 180 -9.22 -21.78 1.51
CA ILE A 180 -9.87 -22.13 0.22
C ILE A 180 -9.43 -21.14 -0.87
N MET A 181 -9.00 -21.65 -2.02
CA MET A 181 -8.57 -20.86 -3.17
C MET A 181 -9.24 -21.31 -4.48
N PRO A 182 -10.12 -20.49 -5.07
CA PRO A 182 -10.49 -20.60 -6.47
C PRO A 182 -9.56 -19.76 -7.35
N ASP A 183 -8.89 -20.41 -8.30
CA ASP A 183 -7.93 -19.81 -9.24
C ASP A 183 -8.49 -19.70 -10.66
N THR A 184 -8.35 -18.53 -11.28
CA THR A 184 -8.53 -18.35 -12.74
C THR A 184 -7.47 -17.41 -13.31
N PRO A 185 -6.26 -17.92 -13.61
CA PRO A 185 -5.18 -17.08 -14.11
C PRO A 185 -5.24 -16.86 -15.62
N SER A 186 -4.82 -15.67 -16.07
CA SER A 186 -4.57 -15.35 -17.48
C SER A 186 -3.12 -14.91 -17.65
N TYR A 187 -2.32 -15.68 -18.41
CA TYR A 187 -0.88 -15.47 -18.56
C TYR A 187 -0.52 -15.09 -20.00
N HIS A 188 0.21 -13.98 -20.16
CA HIS A 188 0.87 -13.59 -21.41
C HIS A 188 2.36 -13.29 -21.16
N GLY A 189 3.19 -14.35 -21.08
CA GLY A 189 4.64 -14.27 -20.83
C GLY A 189 5.29 -15.66 -20.66
N LYS A 190 6.63 -15.71 -20.55
CA LYS A 190 7.34 -16.96 -20.22
C LYS A 190 7.23 -17.25 -18.72
N ILE A 191 6.69 -18.42 -18.39
CA ILE A 191 6.65 -18.98 -17.03
C ILE A 191 7.85 -19.92 -16.89
N PRO A 192 8.83 -19.64 -16.01
CA PRO A 192 9.66 -20.67 -15.40
C PRO A 192 8.96 -21.29 -14.18
#